data_AF-A0A401Q009-F1
#
_entry.id   AF-A0A401Q009-F1
#
_cell.length_a   1.000
_cell.length_b   1.000
_cell.length_c   1.000
_cell.angle_alpha   90.00
_cell.angle_beta   90.00
_cell.angle_gamma   90.00
#
_symmetry.space_group_name_H-M   'P 1'
#
loop_
_entity.id
_entity.type
_entity.pdbx_description
1 polymer ?
#
loop_
_entity_poly.entity_id
_entity_poly.type
_entity_poly.pdbx_seq_one_letter_code
_entity_poly.pdbx_strand_id
1 'polypeptide(L)'
;INCNGFTISDQRGLQAVGVGLFPNLCLVNHDCWPNCTVILNNGNRSAVNSMFHTQMRIELRAIHQIKAGEELTVSYVDFLSLSADRRNQLKKHYYFDCTCEHCTKGIKDDLMQAVKEEDGKK
;
A
#
# COMPACT_ATOMS: atom_id res chain seq x y z
N ILE A 1 4.35 -14.01 9.52
CA ILE A 1 4.38 -13.73 8.07
C ILE A 1 3.09 -13.04 7.62
N ASN A 2 1.91 -13.57 7.96
CA ASN A 2 0.60 -13.08 7.49
C ASN A 2 0.33 -11.57 7.59
N CYS A 3 0.80 -10.88 8.66
CA CYS A 3 0.56 -9.44 8.81
C CYS A 3 1.69 -8.54 8.26
N ASN A 4 2.82 -9.13 7.87
CA ASN A 4 4.06 -8.39 7.56
C ASN A 4 4.67 -8.77 6.19
N GLY A 5 3.97 -9.63 5.44
CA GLY A 5 4.40 -10.08 4.13
C GLY A 5 4.03 -9.06 3.06
N PHE A 6 5.01 -8.61 2.29
CA PHE A 6 4.80 -7.75 1.14
C PHE A 6 4.83 -8.57 -0.15
N THR A 7 3.82 -8.40 -1.00
CA THR A 7 3.80 -9.02 -2.32
C THR A 7 4.96 -8.48 -3.16
N ILE A 8 5.75 -9.38 -3.72
CA ILE A 8 6.82 -9.08 -4.67
C ILE A 8 6.27 -9.31 -6.07
N SER A 9 6.40 -8.31 -6.94
CA SER A 9 5.96 -8.39 -8.33
C SER A 9 7.12 -8.71 -9.29
N ASP A 10 6.77 -9.24 -10.47
CA ASP A 10 7.72 -9.37 -11.58
C ASP A 10 8.31 -8.00 -11.99
N GLN A 11 9.38 -8.01 -12.79
CA GLN A 11 10.03 -6.77 -13.26
C GLN A 11 9.11 -5.82 -14.06
N ARG A 12 7.94 -6.31 -14.51
CA ARG A 12 6.95 -5.53 -15.24
C ARG A 12 5.85 -4.99 -14.32
N GLY A 13 5.84 -5.39 -13.04
CA GLY A 13 4.81 -5.04 -12.07
C GLY A 13 3.45 -5.69 -12.34
N LEU A 14 3.38 -6.71 -13.21
CA LEU A 14 2.11 -7.26 -13.70
C LEU A 14 1.62 -8.47 -12.90
N GLN A 15 2.53 -9.22 -12.31
CA GLN A 15 2.21 -10.48 -11.64
C GLN A 15 2.89 -10.55 -10.28
N ALA A 16 2.15 -11.01 -9.27
CA ALA A 16 2.70 -11.36 -7.97
C ALA A 16 3.52 -12.66 -8.12
N VAL A 17 4.81 -12.59 -7.84
CA VAL A 17 5.76 -13.72 -7.98
C VAL A 17 6.27 -14.25 -6.64
N GLY A 18 6.01 -13.55 -5.54
CA GLY A 18 6.42 -14.01 -4.22
C GLY A 18 6.00 -13.09 -3.08
N VAL A 19 6.52 -13.40 -1.90
CA VAL A 19 6.33 -12.61 -0.67
C VAL A 19 7.69 -12.29 -0.06
N GLY A 20 7.92 -11.03 0.29
CA GLY A 20 9.11 -10.54 0.97
C GLY A 20 8.80 -10.04 2.38
N LEU A 21 9.79 -10.14 3.27
CA LEU A 21 9.75 -9.53 4.60
C LEU A 21 10.76 -8.38 4.63
N PHE A 22 10.28 -7.19 4.96
CA PHE A 22 11.08 -5.97 5.01
C PHE A 22 10.92 -5.34 6.40
N PRO A 23 11.72 -5.75 7.41
CA PRO A 23 11.48 -5.42 8.81
C PRO A 23 11.26 -3.94 9.11
N ASN A 24 12.02 -3.05 8.48
CA ASN A 24 11.88 -1.60 8.65
C ASN A 24 10.56 -1.08 8.10
N LEU A 25 10.05 -1.67 7.00
CA LEU A 25 8.78 -1.28 6.40
C LEU A 25 7.59 -1.82 7.21
N CYS A 26 7.76 -2.96 7.89
CA CYS A 26 6.73 -3.55 8.76
C CYS A 26 6.37 -2.65 9.97
N LEU A 27 7.14 -1.60 10.24
CA LEU A 27 6.86 -0.61 11.29
C LEU A 27 5.90 0.50 10.82
N VAL A 28 5.66 0.62 9.51
CA VAL A 28 4.88 1.70 8.91
C VAL A 28 3.40 1.35 8.99
N ASN A 29 2.63 2.15 9.74
CA ASN A 29 1.23 1.92 9.99
C ASN A 29 0.33 2.20 8.78
N HIS A 30 -0.92 1.81 8.92
CA HIS A 30 -1.94 1.99 7.90
C HIS A 30 -2.65 3.35 7.99
N ASP A 31 -2.82 4.00 6.85
CA ASP A 31 -3.90 4.96 6.60
C ASP A 31 -4.55 4.66 5.25
N CYS A 32 -5.88 4.81 5.13
CA CYS A 32 -6.58 4.67 3.85
C CYS A 32 -6.25 5.80 2.86
N TRP A 33 -5.75 6.92 3.37
CA TRP A 33 -5.25 8.05 2.58
C TRP A 33 -3.82 8.41 3.02
N PRO A 34 -2.84 7.58 2.64
CA PRO A 34 -1.51 7.64 3.20
C PRO A 34 -0.69 8.84 2.71
N ASN A 35 0.41 9.14 3.42
CA ASN A 35 1.42 10.10 2.97
C ASN A 35 2.63 9.43 2.29
N CYS A 36 2.75 8.10 2.34
CA CYS A 36 3.75 7.33 1.63
C CYS A 36 3.17 6.23 0.73
N THR A 37 3.99 5.79 -0.23
CA THR A 37 3.75 4.61 -1.07
C THR A 37 4.97 3.69 -1.03
N VAL A 38 4.72 2.41 -1.29
CA VAL A 38 5.74 1.35 -1.31
C VAL A 38 6.02 0.95 -2.75
N ILE A 39 7.28 0.97 -3.16
CA ILE A 39 7.72 0.54 -4.49
C ILE A 39 8.76 -0.55 -4.35
N LEU A 40 8.55 -1.67 -5.03
CA LEU A 40 9.60 -2.64 -5.27
C LEU A 40 10.41 -2.20 -6.49
N ASN A 41 11.68 -1.88 -6.28
CA ASN A 41 12.62 -1.68 -7.37
C ASN A 41 13.36 -3.00 -7.61
N ASN A 42 13.10 -3.66 -8.75
CA ASN A 42 13.73 -4.93 -9.09
C ASN A 42 15.23 -4.79 -9.44
N GLY A 43 15.73 -3.55 -9.57
CA GLY A 43 17.10 -3.24 -9.97
C GLY A 43 17.39 -3.59 -11.44
N ASN A 44 18.65 -3.44 -11.83
CA ASN A 44 19.15 -3.90 -13.14
C ASN A 44 20.43 -4.72 -12.91
N ARG A 45 20.47 -5.95 -13.42
CA ARG A 45 21.61 -6.88 -13.28
C ARG A 45 22.75 -6.60 -14.26
N SER A 46 22.98 -5.34 -14.63
CA SER A 46 24.14 -5.00 -15.45
C SER A 46 25.40 -5.10 -14.58
N ALA A 47 26.33 -5.96 -14.98
CA ALA A 47 27.52 -6.34 -14.22
C ALA A 47 28.50 -5.20 -13.91
N VAL A 48 28.24 -3.98 -14.38
CA VAL A 48 29.25 -2.92 -14.47
C VAL A 48 29.21 -1.86 -13.38
N ASN A 49 28.20 -1.75 -12.49
CA ASN A 49 28.29 -0.82 -11.36
C ASN A 49 27.25 -1.11 -10.25
N SER A 50 27.72 -1.34 -9.02
CA SER A 50 26.90 -1.47 -7.80
C SER A 50 26.38 -0.10 -7.30
N MET A 51 25.67 0.64 -8.15
CA MET A 51 25.06 1.91 -7.75
C MET A 51 23.78 1.68 -6.93
N PHE A 52 23.45 2.63 -6.04
CA PHE A 52 22.24 2.54 -5.21
C PHE A 52 20.97 2.27 -6.03
N HIS A 53 20.86 2.84 -7.24
CA HIS A 53 19.69 2.70 -8.10
C HIS A 53 19.62 1.35 -8.87
N THR A 54 20.72 0.59 -8.95
CA THR A 54 20.77 -0.68 -9.69
C THR A 54 20.46 -1.89 -8.82
N GLN A 55 20.45 -1.73 -7.49
CA GLN A 55 20.18 -2.81 -6.55
C GLN A 55 18.67 -3.04 -6.36
N MET A 56 18.30 -4.32 -6.27
CA MET A 56 16.95 -4.72 -5.89
C MET A 56 16.68 -4.29 -4.44
N ARG A 57 15.62 -3.49 -4.23
CA ARG A 57 15.25 -2.99 -2.91
C ARG A 57 13.79 -2.58 -2.85
N ILE A 58 13.25 -2.53 -1.64
CA ILE A 58 11.97 -1.88 -1.37
C ILE A 58 12.22 -0.43 -0.99
N GLU A 59 11.36 0.46 -1.48
CA GLU A 59 11.46 1.89 -1.26
C GLU A 59 10.14 2.40 -0.69
N LEU A 60 10.24 3.18 0.39
CA LEU A 60 9.14 3.97 0.91
C LEU A 60 9.30 5.40 0.38
N ARG A 61 8.32 5.88 -0.40
CA ARG A 61 8.39 7.19 -1.03
C ARG A 61 7.24 8.07 -0.57
N ALA A 62 7.52 9.33 -0.24
CA ALA A 62 6.49 10.31 0.06
C ALA A 62 5.67 10.63 -1.20
N ILE A 63 4.35 10.71 -1.04
CA ILE A 63 3.41 11.15 -2.08
C ILE A 63 2.79 12.51 -1.79
N HIS A 64 3.04 13.05 -0.59
CA HIS A 64 2.68 14.40 -0.15
C HIS A 64 3.85 15.03 0.60
N GLN A 65 3.79 16.34 0.89
CA GLN A 65 4.73 16.96 1.83
C GLN A 65 4.45 16.44 3.24
N ILE A 66 5.50 16.00 3.93
CA ILE A 66 5.44 15.42 5.27
C ILE A 66 6.16 16.36 6.23
N LYS A 67 5.50 16.78 7.31
CA LYS A 67 6.11 17.65 8.32
C LYS A 67 6.97 16.84 9.29
N ALA A 68 7.96 17.49 9.90
CA ALA A 68 8.73 16.86 10.96
C ALA A 68 7.81 16.45 12.13
N GLY A 69 7.90 15.19 12.56
CA GLY A 69 7.05 14.61 13.60
C GLY A 69 5.72 14.04 13.11
N GLU A 70 5.39 14.17 11.82
CA GLU A 70 4.25 13.50 11.22
C GLU A 70 4.54 12.00 11.04
N GLU A 71 3.55 11.16 11.34
CA GLU A 71 3.66 9.71 11.17
C GLU A 71 3.70 9.33 9.69
N LEU A 72 4.59 8.40 9.32
CA LEU A 72 4.61 7.83 7.97
C LEU A 72 3.57 6.70 7.90
N THR A 73 2.71 6.74 6.89
CA THR A 73 1.64 5.75 6.71
C THR A 73 1.58 5.25 5.27
N VAL A 74 1.09 4.02 5.08
CA VAL A 74 0.83 3.41 3.76
C VAL A 74 -0.55 2.76 3.74
N SER A 75 -1.11 2.52 2.55
CA SER A 75 -2.37 1.75 2.46
C SER A 75 -2.08 0.26 2.41
N TYR A 76 -2.72 -0.52 3.28
CA TYR A 76 -2.63 -1.99 3.29
C TYR A 76 -3.70 -2.65 2.40
N VAL A 77 -4.71 -1.86 2.00
CA VAL A 77 -5.87 -2.29 1.23
C VAL A 77 -6.08 -1.35 0.05
N ASP A 78 -6.90 -1.77 -0.90
CA ASP A 78 -7.26 -0.91 -2.04
C ASP A 78 -8.13 0.28 -1.58
N PHE A 79 -7.76 1.48 -2.02
CA PHE A 79 -8.50 2.71 -1.72
C PHE A 79 -9.83 2.81 -2.48
N LEU A 80 -9.99 2.06 -3.59
CA LEU A 80 -11.21 2.05 -4.40
C LEU A 80 -12.38 1.29 -3.75
N SER A 81 -12.13 0.57 -2.65
CA SER A 81 -13.18 -0.07 -1.86
C SER A 81 -13.92 0.93 -0.97
N LEU A 82 -15.18 0.67 -0.64
CA LEU A 82 -15.96 1.47 0.32
C LEU A 82 -15.30 1.45 1.71
N SER A 83 -15.51 2.48 2.53
CA SER A 83 -14.97 2.56 3.90
C SER A 83 -15.32 1.34 4.76
N ALA A 84 -16.56 0.84 4.65
CA ALA A 84 -17.01 -0.37 5.33
C ALA A 84 -16.24 -1.62 4.86
N ASP A 85 -16.02 -1.75 3.55
CA ASP A 85 -15.27 -2.86 2.95
C ASP A 85 -13.80 -2.82 3.39
N ARG A 86 -13.18 -1.63 3.38
CA ARG A 86 -11.80 -1.43 3.86
C ARG A 86 -11.67 -1.82 5.33
N ARG A 87 -12.58 -1.35 6.21
CA ARG A 87 -12.58 -1.73 7.64
C ARG A 87 -12.72 -3.23 7.85
N ASN A 88 -13.62 -3.89 7.12
CA ASN A 88 -13.81 -5.34 7.21
C ASN A 88 -12.54 -6.10 6.81
N GLN A 89 -11.87 -5.69 5.72
CA GLN A 89 -10.60 -6.29 5.29
C GLN A 89 -9.50 -6.09 6.34
N LEU A 90 -9.33 -4.87 6.84
CA LEU A 90 -8.31 -4.55 7.84
C LEU A 90 -8.54 -5.33 9.15
N LYS A 91 -9.78 -5.41 9.63
CA LYS A 91 -10.13 -6.19 10.82
C LYS A 91 -9.86 -7.67 10.64
N LYS A 92 -10.14 -8.21 9.46
CA LYS A 92 -9.95 -9.64 9.14
C LYS A 92 -8.47 -10.03 9.01
N HIS A 93 -7.65 -9.18 8.39
CA HIS A 93 -6.27 -9.51 8.02
C HIS A 93 -5.22 -8.95 8.98
N TYR A 94 -5.50 -7.79 9.60
CA TYR A 94 -4.58 -7.05 10.45
C TYR A 94 -5.11 -6.81 11.86
N TYR A 95 -6.33 -7.27 12.16
CA TYR A 95 -6.90 -7.31 13.51
C TYR A 95 -7.05 -5.96 14.21
N PHE A 96 -7.28 -4.88 13.45
CA PHE A 96 -7.58 -3.56 13.98
C PHE A 96 -8.76 -2.89 13.26
N ASP A 97 -9.39 -1.93 13.94
CA ASP A 97 -10.45 -1.09 13.38
C ASP A 97 -9.84 0.24 12.91
N CYS A 98 -9.94 0.53 11.59
CA CYS A 98 -9.36 1.75 11.02
C CYS A 98 -10.19 3.00 11.37
N THR A 99 -9.52 3.98 11.96
CA THR A 99 -10.09 5.25 12.44
C THR A 99 -9.62 6.48 11.66
N CYS A 100 -8.93 6.29 10.52
CA CYS A 100 -8.50 7.41 9.67
C CYS A 100 -9.69 8.29 9.25
N GLU A 101 -9.41 9.53 8.85
CA GLU A 101 -10.44 10.50 8.47
C GLU A 101 -11.38 9.97 7.39
N HIS A 102 -10.84 9.27 6.39
CA HIS A 102 -11.60 8.71 5.29
C HIS A 102 -12.59 7.64 5.72
N CYS A 103 -12.21 6.79 6.68
CA CYS A 103 -13.11 5.76 7.21
C CYS A 103 -14.12 6.37 8.18
N THR A 104 -13.71 7.33 9.01
CA THR A 104 -14.57 7.94 10.03
C THR A 104 -15.66 8.80 9.42
N LYS A 105 -15.34 9.55 8.36
CA LYS A 105 -16.29 10.45 7.69
C LYS A 105 -16.92 9.87 6.41
N GLY A 106 -16.54 8.65 5.99
CA GLY A 106 -17.02 8.05 4.73
C GLY A 106 -16.58 8.81 3.48
N ILE A 107 -15.40 9.43 3.49
CA ILE A 107 -14.95 10.30 2.41
C ILE A 107 -14.76 9.49 1.13
N LYS A 108 -15.41 9.93 0.04
CA LYS A 108 -15.45 9.33 -1.30
C LYS A 108 -16.27 8.03 -1.40
N ASP A 109 -17.00 7.61 -0.38
CA ASP A 109 -17.82 6.39 -0.47
C ASP A 109 -18.86 6.49 -1.59
N ASP A 110 -19.51 7.64 -1.77
CA ASP A 110 -20.48 7.88 -2.86
C ASP A 110 -19.85 7.66 -4.24
N LEU A 111 -18.61 8.13 -4.44
CA LEU A 111 -17.88 7.96 -5.69
C LEU A 111 -17.51 6.50 -5.91
N MET A 112 -17.03 5.81 -4.88
CA MET A 112 -16.63 4.40 -4.98
C MET A 112 -17.84 3.49 -5.19
N GLN A 113 -19.01 3.84 -4.62
CA GLN A 113 -20.24 3.14 -4.86
C GLN A 113 -20.66 3.24 -6.34
N ALA A 114 -20.58 4.43 -6.93
CA ALA A 114 -20.88 4.62 -8.35
C ALA A 114 -19.98 3.76 -9.27
N VAL A 115 -18.68 3.70 -8.98
CA VAL A 115 -17.73 2.85 -9.72
C VAL A 115 -18.10 1.36 -9.62
N LYS A 116 -18.50 0.91 -8.42
CA LYS A 116 -18.91 -0.48 -8.18
C LYS A 116 -20.18 -0.86 -8.93
N GLU A 117 -21.13 0.06 -9.05
CA GLU A 117 -22.36 -0.12 -9.81
C GLU A 117 -22.14 -0.18 -11.34
N GLU A 118 -21.14 0.54 -11.85
CA GLU A 118 -20.75 0.43 -13.27
C GLU A 118 -20.07 -0.90 -13.59
N ASP A 119 -19.20 -1.39 -12.71
CA ASP A 119 -18.48 -2.65 -12.95
C ASP A 119 -19.40 -3.88 -12.83
N GLY A 120 -20.42 -3.83 -11.97
CA GLY A 120 -21.44 -4.87 -11.85
C GLY A 120 -22.48 -4.91 -12.98
N LYS A 121 -22.45 -3.96 -13.91
CA LYS A 121 -23.31 -3.92 -15.12
C LYS A 121 -22.62 -4.44 -16.38
N LYS A 122 -21.34 -4.82 -16.29
CA LYS A 122 -20.58 -5.48 -17.37
C LYS A 122 -20.64 -7.00 -17.22
#